data_AF-A0A382MBW4-F1
#
_entry.id   AF-A0A382MBW4-F1
#
_cell.length_a   1.000
_cell.length_b   1.000
_cell.length_c   1.000
_cell.angle_alpha   90.00
_cell.angle_beta   90.00
_cell.angle_gamma   90.00
#
_symmetry.space_group_name_H-M   'P 1'
#
loop_
_entity.id
_entity.type
_entity.pdbx_description
1 polymer ?
#
loop_
_entity_poly.entity_id
_entity_poly.type
_entity_poly.pdbx_seq_one_letter_code
_entity_poly.pdbx_strand_id
1 'polypeptide(L)'
;FLWSLRYGKEAGNNPWKSNTLLWTTPSPPPHGNFPEMPIVYRGPYEYSSPEVEKDFYPQDQPPPGSFPDGQTATVPILETVPGD
;
A
#
# COMPACT_ATOMS: atom_id res chain seq x y z
N PHE A 1 -13.37 27.64 6.70
CA PHE A 1 -13.60 26.51 5.78
C PHE A 1 -13.72 26.95 4.31
N LEU A 2 -14.42 28.05 3.97
CA LEU A 2 -14.63 28.50 2.57
C LEU A 2 -13.34 28.74 1.77
N TRP A 3 -12.30 29.29 2.42
CA TRP A 3 -11.01 29.52 1.76
C TRP A 3 -10.37 28.23 1.24
N SER A 4 -10.27 27.21 2.09
CA SER A 4 -9.68 25.91 1.71
C SER A 4 -10.46 25.22 0.60
N LEU A 5 -11.79 25.38 0.58
CA LEU A 5 -12.64 24.81 -0.48
C LEU A 5 -12.38 25.46 -1.86
N ARG A 6 -12.12 26.77 -1.89
CA ARG A 6 -12.00 27.53 -3.15
C ARG A 6 -10.56 27.77 -3.61
N TYR A 7 -9.62 27.87 -2.67
CA TYR A 7 -8.23 28.28 -2.92
C TYR A 7 -7.21 27.35 -2.27
N GLY A 8 -7.64 26.31 -1.56
CA GLY A 8 -6.73 25.31 -1.01
C GLY A 8 -6.08 24.49 -2.11
N LYS A 9 -4.89 23.95 -1.83
CA LYS A 9 -4.24 22.97 -2.70
C LYS A 9 -5.08 21.69 -2.71
N GLU A 10 -5.23 21.09 -3.89
CA GLU A 10 -5.84 19.78 -4.02
C GLU A 10 -5.09 18.74 -3.19
N ALA A 11 -5.82 18.02 -2.34
CA ALA A 11 -5.28 16.88 -1.63
C ALA A 11 -5.27 15.69 -2.59
N GLY A 12 -4.11 15.05 -2.76
CA GLY A 12 -4.06 13.76 -3.44
C GLY A 12 -4.80 12.67 -2.63
N ASN A 13 -4.84 11.45 -3.15
CA ASN A 13 -5.62 10.36 -2.53
C ASN A 13 -5.20 10.07 -1.09
N ASN A 14 -3.90 10.13 -0.77
CA ASN A 14 -3.38 9.79 0.56
C ASN A 14 -2.41 10.87 1.09
N PRO A 15 -2.90 12.06 1.50
CA PRO A 15 -2.04 13.14 1.97
C PRO A 15 -1.43 12.84 3.35
N TRP A 16 -2.02 11.90 4.10
CA TRP A 16 -1.63 11.55 5.46
C TRP A 16 -0.76 10.30 5.57
N LYS A 17 -0.45 9.66 4.43
CA LYS A 17 0.39 8.45 4.39
C LYS A 17 -0.17 7.32 5.28
N SER A 18 -1.47 7.09 5.22
CA SER A 18 -2.10 5.99 5.96
C SER A 18 -2.11 4.71 5.14
N ASN A 19 -2.02 3.55 5.80
CA ASN A 19 -1.93 2.28 5.10
C ASN A 19 -3.29 1.69 4.67
N THR A 20 -4.41 2.18 5.20
CA THR A 20 -5.71 1.54 5.00
C THR A 20 -6.27 1.73 3.59
N LEU A 21 -7.05 0.76 3.11
CA LEU A 21 -7.62 0.76 1.75
C LEU A 21 -8.44 2.01 1.41
N LEU A 22 -9.03 2.70 2.38
CA LEU A 22 -9.78 3.92 2.09
C LEU A 22 -8.92 5.02 1.47
N TRP A 23 -7.60 4.97 1.65
CA TRP A 23 -6.65 5.94 1.10
C TRP A 23 -6.11 5.55 -0.29
N THR A 24 -6.62 4.46 -0.86
CA THR A 24 -6.30 4.00 -2.21
C THR A 24 -7.42 4.36 -3.19
N THR A 25 -8.59 4.77 -2.69
CA THR A 25 -9.69 5.26 -3.53
C THR A 25 -9.38 6.65 -4.11
N PRO A 26 -9.80 6.95 -5.35
CA PRO A 26 -9.79 8.30 -5.90
C PRO A 26 -10.57 9.29 -5.02
N SER A 27 -10.21 10.57 -5.05
CA SER A 27 -10.98 11.64 -4.42
C SER A 27 -11.51 12.59 -5.51
N PRO A 28 -12.84 12.73 -5.70
CA PRO A 28 -13.91 12.05 -4.96
C PRO A 28 -14.03 10.55 -5.31
N PRO A 29 -14.51 9.70 -4.38
CA PRO A 29 -14.63 8.27 -4.61
C PRO A 29 -15.70 7.94 -5.66
N PRO A 30 -15.47 6.96 -6.54
CA PRO A 30 -16.47 6.50 -7.49
C PRO A 30 -17.63 5.78 -6.79
N HIS A 31 -18.75 5.65 -7.49
CA HIS A 31 -19.85 4.79 -7.04
C HIS A 31 -19.36 3.33 -7.00
N GLY A 32 -19.45 2.70 -5.82
CA GLY A 32 -18.83 1.38 -5.57
C GLY A 32 -17.48 1.43 -4.83
N ASN A 33 -17.01 2.63 -4.44
CA ASN A 33 -15.79 2.90 -3.67
C ASN A 33 -14.47 2.60 -4.38
N PHE A 34 -14.31 1.47 -5.06
CA PHE A 34 -13.05 1.11 -5.73
C PHE A 34 -13.28 0.87 -7.22
N PRO A 35 -12.44 1.42 -8.11
CA PRO A 35 -12.53 1.15 -9.54
C PRO A 35 -12.15 -0.31 -9.88
N GLU A 36 -11.21 -0.87 -9.12
CA GLU A 36 -10.74 -2.25 -9.21
C GLU A 36 -10.69 -2.85 -7.81
N MET A 37 -10.90 -4.16 -7.68
CA MET A 37 -10.84 -4.84 -6.40
C MET A 37 -9.39 -4.89 -5.90
N PRO A 38 -9.05 -4.25 -4.76
CA PRO A 38 -7.67 -4.24 -4.28
C PRO A 38 -7.30 -5.61 -3.68
N ILE A 39 -6.06 -6.03 -3.93
CA ILE A 39 -5.45 -7.18 -3.25
C ILE A 39 -4.83 -6.68 -1.94
N VAL A 40 -5.04 -7.40 -0.84
CA VAL A 40 -4.51 -7.04 0.48
C VAL A 40 -3.30 -7.91 0.79
N TYR A 41 -2.13 -7.29 0.97
CA TYR A 41 -0.88 -7.99 1.27
C TYR A 41 -0.50 -7.97 2.76
N ARG A 42 -1.04 -7.01 3.53
CA ARG A 42 -0.65 -6.79 4.94
C ARG A 42 -1.74 -6.11 5.76
N GLY A 43 -1.54 -6.05 7.08
CA GLY A 43 -2.42 -5.41 8.03
C GLY A 43 -2.42 -3.86 7.94
N PRO A 44 -3.52 -3.20 8.34
CA PRO A 44 -3.67 -1.74 8.24
C PRO A 44 -2.78 -0.93 9.21
N TYR A 45 -2.14 -1.58 10.18
CA TYR A 45 -1.32 -0.93 11.22
C TYR A 45 0.17 -1.29 11.12
N GLU A 46 0.58 -1.98 10.05
CA GLU A 46 1.98 -2.35 9.82
C GLU A 46 2.77 -1.16 9.24
N TYR A 47 3.04 -0.17 10.10
CA TYR A 47 3.96 0.93 9.82
C TYR A 47 5.40 0.52 10.12
N SER A 48 6.37 1.25 9.56
CA SER A 48 7.81 0.98 9.71
C SER A 48 8.21 -0.46 9.33
N SER A 49 7.62 -0.99 8.25
CA SER A 49 7.94 -2.33 7.76
C SER A 49 9.42 -2.43 7.37
N PRO A 50 10.13 -3.52 7.71
CA PRO A 50 11.52 -3.71 7.31
C PRO A 50 11.70 -3.92 5.79
N GLU A 51 10.61 -4.14 5.04
CA GLU A 51 10.64 -4.36 3.59
C GLU A 51 10.83 -3.05 2.79
N VAL A 52 10.52 -1.90 3.39
CA VAL A 52 10.56 -0.59 2.74
C VAL A 52 11.16 0.46 3.65
N GLU A 53 11.88 1.42 3.08
CA GLU A 53 12.48 2.52 3.87
C GLU A 53 11.43 3.50 4.43
N LYS A 54 10.25 3.57 3.79
CA LYS A 54 9.18 4.48 4.19
C LYS A 54 8.43 3.94 5.39
N ASP A 55 8.04 4.83 6.29
CA ASP A 55 7.22 4.48 7.46
C ASP A 55 5.84 3.93 7.08
N PHE A 56 5.26 4.39 5.98
CA PHE A 56 3.96 3.91 5.50
C PHE A 56 4.12 2.94 4.34
N TYR A 57 3.34 1.87 4.39
CA TYR A 57 3.32 0.81 3.40
C TYR A 57 1.87 0.37 3.16
N PRO A 58 1.18 0.99 2.18
CA PRO A 58 -0.23 0.75 1.90
C PRO A 58 -0.59 -0.73 1.71
N GLN A 59 -1.76 -1.14 2.18
CA GLN A 59 -2.18 -2.56 2.16
C GLN A 59 -2.22 -3.19 0.76
N ASP A 60 -2.43 -2.38 -0.27
CA ASP A 60 -2.55 -2.77 -1.67
C ASP A 60 -1.23 -2.70 -2.45
N GLN A 61 -0.15 -2.22 -1.81
CA GLN A 61 1.15 -2.20 -2.44
C GLN A 61 1.79 -3.60 -2.39
N PRO A 62 2.21 -4.18 -3.51
CA PRO A 62 2.81 -5.51 -3.53
C PRO A 62 4.19 -5.55 -2.84
N PRO A 63 4.58 -6.68 -2.19
CA PRO A 63 5.92 -6.91 -1.66
C PRO A 63 7.04 -6.64 -2.68
N PRO A 64 8.21 -6.11 -2.27
CA PRO A 64 9.35 -5.97 -3.18
C PRO A 64 9.69 -7.34 -3.81
N GLY A 65 9.79 -7.38 -5.14
CA GLY A 65 10.10 -8.63 -5.87
C GLY A 65 8.91 -9.57 -6.10
N SER A 66 7.67 -9.17 -5.76
CA SER A 66 6.47 -9.91 -6.18
C SER A 66 6.06 -9.56 -7.62
N PHE A 67 5.48 -10.54 -8.32
CA PHE A 67 4.97 -10.37 -9.68
C PHE A 67 3.55 -9.80 -9.67
N PRO A 68 3.10 -9.16 -10.76
CA PRO A 68 1.83 -8.41 -10.83
C PRO A 68 0.57 -9.20 -10.41
N ASP A 69 0.60 -10.52 -10.43
CA ASP A 69 -0.56 -11.37 -10.11
C ASP A 69 -0.61 -11.84 -8.65
N GLY A 70 0.13 -11.20 -7.73
CA GLY A 70 0.21 -11.63 -6.33
C GLY A 70 0.99 -12.94 -6.13
N GLN A 71 1.66 -13.42 -7.18
CA GLN A 71 2.61 -14.53 -7.07
C GLN A 71 3.92 -13.98 -6.48
N THR A 72 4.22 -14.38 -5.25
CA THR A 72 5.52 -14.17 -4.65
C THR A 72 6.57 -14.89 -5.49
N ALA A 73 7.63 -14.18 -5.91
CA ALA A 73 8.82 -14.86 -6.35
C ALA A 73 9.27 -15.77 -5.20
N THR A 74 9.27 -17.09 -5.41
CA THR A 74 9.85 -18.03 -4.45
C THR A 74 11.29 -17.61 -4.24
N VAL A 75 11.57 -16.90 -3.15
CA VAL A 75 12.94 -16.69 -2.71
C VAL A 75 13.50 -18.10 -2.51
N PRO A 76 14.58 -18.52 -3.21
CA PRO A 76 15.24 -19.75 -2.83
C PRO A 76 15.75 -19.51 -1.41
N ILE A 77 15.12 -20.17 -0.45
CA ILE A 77 15.67 -20.30 0.88
C ILE A 77 17.10 -20.79 0.69
N LEU A 78 18.09 -19.95 0.99
CA LEU A 78 19.43 -20.44 1.25
C LEU A 78 19.30 -21.20 2.57
N GLU A 79 18.83 -22.44 2.50
CA GLU A 79 19.10 -23.43 3.54
C GLU A 79 20.61 -23.57 3.58
N THR A 80 21.25 -22.82 4.48
CA THR A 80 22.52 -23.20 5.03
C THR A 80 22.29 -24.53 5.74
N VAL A 81 22.50 -25.63 5.04
CA VAL A 81 22.64 -26.97 5.60
C VAL A 81 23.83 -26.91 6.58
N PRO A 82 23.63 -27.13 7.89
CA PRO A 82 24.75 -27.32 8.80
C PRO A 82 25.13 -28.80 8.79
N GLY A 83 26.35 -29.10 8.34
CA GLY A 83 26.99 -30.39 8.60
C GLY A 83 27.66 -31.02 7.39
N ASP A 84 28.94 -30.68 7.21
CA ASP A 84 30.04 -31.61 6.95
C ASP A 84 31.25 -31.12 7.77
#